data_AF-A0A2T1AEF1-F1
#
_entry.id   AF-A0A2T1AEF1-F1
#
_cell.length_a   1.000
_cell.length_b   1.000
_cell.length_c   1.000
_cell.angle_alpha   90.00
_cell.angle_beta   90.00
_cell.angle_gamma   90.00
#
_symmetry.space_group_name_H-M   'P 1'
#
loop_
_entity.id
_entity.type
_entity.pdbx_description
1 polymer ?
#
loop_
_entity_poly.entity_id
_entity_poly.type
_entity_poly.pdbx_seq_one_letter_code
_entity_poly.pdbx_strand_id
1 'polypeptide(L)'
;MNIRYCSALIFATLVAAGCDVTGPNSSEMAAKRAQNDALWSQRQTVTDSGKAYAFSADTTREIALIAPAAGGFSYTASDLERISTAQTGCQALFQGGFLDLLDGYTPGTNLRGTQEGMENFRRWQINLDC
;
A
#
# COMPACT_ATOMS: atom_id res chain seq x y z
N MET A 1 53.99 23.42 -24.23
CA MET A 1 55.18 22.96 -23.48
C MET A 1 55.35 23.84 -22.25
N ASN A 2 54.99 23.34 -21.06
CA ASN A 2 55.66 23.57 -19.77
C ASN A 2 54.93 22.78 -18.67
N ILE A 3 55.71 22.39 -17.67
CA ILE A 3 55.62 21.16 -16.87
C ILE A 3 55.04 21.44 -15.47
N ARG A 4 54.23 20.47 -15.00
CA ARG A 4 53.96 19.97 -13.64
C ARG A 4 54.22 20.85 -12.41
N TYR A 5 53.25 20.84 -11.49
CA TYR A 5 53.50 20.47 -10.09
C TYR A 5 52.45 19.47 -9.60
N CYS A 6 52.89 18.24 -9.32
CA CYS A 6 52.23 17.30 -8.44
C CYS A 6 52.27 17.86 -7.02
N SER A 7 51.15 17.82 -6.31
CA SER A 7 51.14 17.69 -4.86
C SER A 7 49.97 16.80 -4.50
N ALA A 8 50.33 15.56 -4.19
CA ALA A 8 49.45 14.57 -3.61
C ALA A 8 48.99 15.05 -2.23
N LEU A 9 47.68 15.03 -1.99
CA LEU A 9 47.16 14.81 -0.65
C LEU A 9 46.13 13.69 -0.75
N ILE A 10 46.66 12.50 -0.49
CA ILE A 10 45.96 11.28 -0.16
C ILE A 10 45.12 11.57 1.10
N PHE A 11 43.80 11.53 0.99
CA PHE A 11 42.95 11.25 2.14
C PHE A 11 42.16 9.98 1.83
N ALA A 12 42.74 8.86 2.22
CA ALA A 12 42.05 7.60 2.35
C ALA A 12 41.08 7.72 3.53
N THR A 13 39.82 8.05 3.24
CA THR A 13 38.73 7.85 4.21
C THR A 13 38.16 6.47 4.00
N LEU A 14 38.36 5.65 5.03
CA LEU A 14 37.86 4.29 5.24
C LEU A 14 36.57 4.01 4.46
N VAL A 15 36.66 3.01 3.58
CA VAL A 15 35.51 2.19 3.23
C VAL A 15 35.15 1.42 4.50
N ALA A 16 34.31 2.02 5.34
CA ALA A 16 33.55 1.26 6.30
C ALA A 16 32.58 0.41 5.48
N ALA A 17 33.03 -0.79 5.11
CA ALA A 17 32.15 -1.90 4.78
C ALA A 17 31.38 -2.27 6.06
N GLY A 18 30.47 -1.39 6.47
CA GLY A 18 29.35 -1.79 7.29
C GLY A 18 28.45 -2.58 6.38
N CYS A 19 28.22 -3.84 6.71
CA CYS A 19 27.10 -4.58 6.15
C CYS A 19 25.83 -3.79 6.47
N ASP A 20 25.40 -2.91 5.56
CA ASP A 20 24.09 -2.27 5.62
C ASP A 20 23.06 -3.38 5.43
N VAL A 21 22.61 -3.91 6.56
CA VAL A 21 21.39 -4.71 6.64
C VAL A 21 20.26 -3.75 6.26
N THR A 22 20.02 -3.65 4.95
CA THR A 22 19.10 -2.70 4.33
C THR A 22 17.67 -3.19 4.58
N GLY A 23 17.18 -2.97 5.80
CA GLY A 23 15.76 -2.93 6.08
C GLY A 23 15.17 -1.61 5.54
N PRO A 24 13.88 -1.55 5.18
CA PRO A 24 13.27 -0.32 4.69
C PRO A 24 13.48 0.80 5.71
N ASN A 25 14.04 1.93 5.27
CA ASN A 25 14.36 3.00 6.20
C ASN A 25 13.05 3.58 6.78
N SER A 26 13.05 3.92 8.07
CA SER A 26 11.83 4.36 8.78
C SER A 26 11.20 5.61 8.15
N SER A 27 12.00 6.44 7.48
CA SER A 27 11.59 7.62 6.72
C SER A 27 10.78 7.29 5.46
N GLU A 28 11.17 6.27 4.68
CA GLU A 28 10.46 5.83 3.48
C GLU A 28 9.10 5.27 3.83
N MET A 29 9.04 4.49 4.92
CA MET A 29 7.79 3.96 5.44
C MET A 29 6.86 5.09 5.92
N ALA A 30 7.41 6.12 6.57
CA ALA A 30 6.64 7.30 6.98
C ALA A 30 6.12 8.09 5.78
N ALA A 31 6.96 8.29 4.75
CA ALA A 31 6.58 8.98 3.52
C ALA A 31 5.47 8.23 2.77
N LYS A 32 5.59 6.91 2.61
CA LYS A 32 4.54 6.06 1.99
C LYS A 32 3.22 6.15 2.75
N ARG A 33 3.26 6.12 4.09
CA ARG A 33 2.05 6.30 4.92
C ARG A 33 1.40 7.67 4.68
N ALA A 34 2.18 8.74 4.69
CA ALA A 34 1.68 10.09 4.45
C ALA A 34 1.03 10.24 3.07
N GLN A 35 1.65 9.67 2.02
CA GLN A 35 1.08 9.66 0.67
C GLN A 35 -0.26 8.90 0.62
N ASN A 36 -0.34 7.75 1.29
CA ASN A 36 -1.58 6.98 1.33
C ASN A 36 -2.67 7.68 2.17
N ASP A 37 -2.29 8.39 3.22
CA ASP A 37 -3.23 9.21 4.00
C ASP A 37 -3.75 10.41 3.20
N ALA A 38 -2.88 11.05 2.41
CA ALA A 38 -3.27 12.13 1.49
C ALA A 38 -4.15 11.63 0.33
N LEU A 39 -3.95 10.39 -0.14
CA LEU A 39 -4.86 9.76 -1.09
C LEU A 39 -6.22 9.48 -0.44
N TRP A 40 -6.20 8.94 0.78
CA TRP A 40 -7.42 8.59 1.51
C TRP A 40 -8.27 9.80 1.93
N SER A 41 -7.66 10.98 2.08
CA SER A 41 -8.43 12.21 2.36
C SER A 41 -9.34 12.59 1.18
N GLN A 42 -9.02 12.15 -0.03
CA GLN A 42 -9.77 12.41 -1.27
C GLN A 42 -10.84 11.35 -1.57
N ARG A 43 -11.07 10.43 -0.62
CA ARG A 43 -12.03 9.33 -0.82
C ARG A 43 -13.44 9.82 -1.09
N GLN A 44 -14.12 9.10 -1.96
CA GLN A 44 -15.54 9.24 -2.27
C GLN A 44 -16.33 8.02 -1.81
N THR A 45 -17.64 8.17 -1.66
CA THR A 45 -18.52 7.03 -1.37
C THR A 45 -18.95 6.38 -2.67
N VAL A 46 -18.70 5.09 -2.81
CA VAL A 46 -19.19 4.24 -3.91
C VAL A 46 -20.17 3.22 -3.34
N THR A 47 -21.18 2.85 -4.12
CA THR A 47 -22.17 1.85 -3.72
C THR A 47 -22.04 0.63 -4.59
N ASP A 48 -22.00 -0.54 -3.96
CA ASP A 48 -21.98 -1.81 -4.64
C ASP A 48 -22.93 -2.80 -3.97
N SER A 49 -23.83 -3.39 -4.76
CA SER A 49 -24.82 -4.36 -4.25
C SER A 49 -25.61 -3.83 -3.03
N GLY A 50 -25.91 -2.53 -3.00
CA GLY A 50 -26.58 -1.84 -1.89
C GLY A 50 -25.72 -1.54 -0.67
N LYS A 51 -24.42 -1.87 -0.69
CA LYS A 51 -23.46 -1.61 0.39
C LYS A 51 -22.59 -0.40 0.03
N ALA A 52 -22.40 0.50 0.99
CA ALA A 52 -21.59 1.70 0.82
C ALA A 52 -20.13 1.45 1.20
N TYR A 53 -19.21 1.89 0.34
CA TYR A 53 -17.76 1.83 0.54
C TYR A 53 -17.14 3.21 0.35
N ALA A 54 -16.13 3.53 1.15
CA ALA A 54 -15.27 4.68 0.92
C ALA A 54 -14.10 4.23 0.03
N PHE A 55 -13.84 4.97 -1.05
CA PHE A 55 -12.91 4.58 -2.10
C PHE A 55 -12.08 5.76 -2.59
N SER A 56 -10.79 5.54 -2.80
CA SER A 56 -9.87 6.46 -3.48
C SER A 56 -8.84 5.65 -4.25
N ALA A 57 -8.41 6.12 -5.41
CA ALA A 57 -7.39 5.44 -6.20
C ALA A 57 -6.38 6.42 -6.80
N ASP A 58 -5.19 5.90 -7.05
CA ASP A 58 -4.11 6.55 -7.78
C ASP A 58 -3.57 5.55 -8.79
N THR A 59 -4.03 5.66 -10.03
CA THR A 59 -3.66 4.75 -11.11
C THR A 59 -2.22 4.94 -11.57
N THR A 60 -1.61 6.12 -11.33
CA THR A 60 -0.18 6.33 -11.62
C THR A 60 0.70 5.57 -10.64
N ARG A 61 0.24 5.42 -9.38
CA ARG A 61 0.92 4.59 -8.37
C ARG A 61 0.38 3.16 -8.29
N GLU A 62 -0.52 2.76 -9.19
CA GLU A 62 -1.08 1.42 -9.25
C GLU A 62 -1.70 0.96 -7.92
N ILE A 63 -2.37 1.87 -7.21
CA ILE A 63 -3.02 1.55 -5.94
C ILE A 63 -4.46 2.07 -5.85
N ALA A 64 -5.31 1.28 -5.21
CA ALA A 64 -6.59 1.72 -4.68
C ALA A 64 -6.65 1.50 -3.17
N LEU A 65 -7.39 2.36 -2.49
CA LEU A 65 -7.67 2.28 -1.07
C LEU A 65 -9.18 2.18 -0.91
N ILE A 66 -9.63 1.22 -0.10
CA ILE A 66 -11.06 0.94 0.06
C ILE A 66 -11.41 0.49 1.48
N ALA A 67 -12.56 0.93 1.99
CA ALA A 67 -13.09 0.51 3.29
C ALA A 67 -14.62 0.51 3.25
N PRO A 68 -15.31 -0.32 4.05
CA PRO A 68 -16.75 -0.16 4.23
C PRO A 68 -17.08 1.20 4.85
N ALA A 69 -17.99 1.95 4.24
CA ALA A 69 -18.44 3.26 4.73
C ALA A 69 -19.53 3.15 5.80
N ALA A 70 -20.09 1.95 5.98
CA ALA A 70 -21.05 1.64 7.04
C ALA A 70 -20.70 0.31 7.73
N GLY A 71 -21.14 0.18 8.98
CA GLY A 71 -21.05 -1.08 9.74
C GLY A 71 -22.13 -2.08 9.33
N GLY A 72 -22.07 -3.28 9.91
CA GLY A 72 -23.19 -4.23 9.91
C GLY A 72 -23.38 -5.06 8.63
N PHE A 73 -22.44 -5.02 7.68
CA PHE A 73 -22.49 -5.88 6.50
C PHE A 73 -21.21 -6.65 6.25
N SER A 74 -21.33 -7.88 5.77
CA SER A 74 -20.22 -8.73 5.34
C SER A 74 -19.70 -8.30 3.97
N TYR A 75 -18.40 -8.42 3.76
CA TYR A 75 -17.75 -8.18 2.47
C TYR A 75 -16.51 -9.06 2.34
N THR A 76 -16.09 -9.30 1.11
CA THR A 76 -15.00 -10.22 0.75
C THR A 76 -13.88 -9.49 0.02
N ALA A 77 -12.73 -10.13 -0.15
CA ALA A 77 -11.67 -9.58 -1.01
C ALA A 77 -12.14 -9.45 -2.45
N SER A 78 -12.90 -10.43 -2.95
CA SER A 78 -13.49 -10.40 -4.29
C SER A 78 -14.40 -9.19 -4.50
N ASP A 79 -15.13 -8.75 -3.46
CA ASP A 79 -15.91 -7.52 -3.52
C ASP A 79 -15.01 -6.29 -3.69
N LEU A 80 -13.92 -6.20 -2.91
CA LEU A 80 -13.01 -5.07 -2.97
C LEU A 80 -12.29 -4.98 -4.33
N GLU A 81 -11.85 -6.11 -4.88
CA GLU A 81 -11.23 -6.19 -6.21
C GLU A 81 -12.21 -5.80 -7.31
N ARG A 82 -13.43 -6.34 -7.27
CA ARG A 82 -14.48 -6.02 -8.26
C ARG A 82 -14.86 -4.54 -8.22
N ILE A 83 -15.02 -3.95 -7.03
CA ILE A 83 -15.29 -2.52 -6.88
C ILE A 83 -14.12 -1.70 -7.43
N SER A 84 -12.89 -2.04 -7.05
CA SER A 84 -11.70 -1.30 -7.50
C SER A 84 -11.51 -1.37 -9.01
N THR A 85 -11.75 -2.53 -9.62
CA THR A 85 -11.75 -2.73 -11.07
C THR A 85 -12.80 -1.85 -11.73
N ALA A 86 -14.05 -1.85 -11.22
CA ALA A 86 -15.14 -1.07 -11.79
C ALA A 86 -14.89 0.45 -11.71
N GLN A 87 -14.23 0.93 -10.66
CA GLN A 87 -13.95 2.36 -10.46
C GLN A 87 -12.72 2.86 -11.24
N THR A 88 -11.77 1.99 -11.55
CA THR A 88 -10.49 2.39 -12.16
C THR A 88 -10.33 1.94 -13.61
N GLY A 89 -11.04 0.88 -14.03
CA GLY A 89 -10.82 0.20 -15.30
C GLY A 89 -9.58 -0.70 -15.33
N CYS A 90 -8.75 -0.69 -14.29
CA CYS A 90 -7.56 -1.51 -14.17
C CYS A 90 -7.88 -2.85 -13.52
N GLN A 91 -7.04 -3.87 -13.76
CA GLN A 91 -7.17 -5.12 -13.03
C GLN A 91 -6.79 -4.88 -11.56
N ALA A 92 -7.66 -5.27 -10.64
CA ALA A 92 -7.41 -5.10 -9.21
C ALA A 92 -7.09 -6.44 -8.55
N LEU A 93 -6.05 -6.44 -7.70
CA LEU A 93 -5.65 -7.58 -6.89
C LEU A 93 -5.52 -7.17 -5.43
N PHE A 94 -6.30 -7.81 -4.57
CA PHE A 94 -6.16 -7.67 -3.14
C PHE A 94 -5.04 -8.57 -2.66
N GLN A 95 -3.87 -8.00 -2.39
CA GLN A 95 -2.81 -8.73 -1.74
C GLN A 95 -3.11 -8.80 -0.24
N GLY A 96 -3.71 -9.93 0.16
CA GLY A 96 -4.10 -10.23 1.52
C GLY A 96 -2.93 -10.15 2.50
N GLY A 97 -1.69 -10.38 2.04
CA GLY A 97 -0.48 -10.17 2.82
C GLY A 97 -0.49 -10.99 4.09
N PHE A 98 -0.86 -10.38 5.22
CA PHE A 98 -1.06 -11.09 6.48
C PHE A 98 -2.26 -12.06 6.45
N LEU A 99 -3.28 -11.76 5.64
CA LEU A 99 -4.45 -12.64 5.48
C LEU A 99 -4.07 -13.94 4.79
N ASP A 100 -3.07 -13.92 3.91
CA ASP A 100 -2.52 -15.13 3.28
C ASP A 100 -1.76 -16.02 4.28
N LEU A 101 -1.43 -15.48 5.47
CA LEU A 101 -0.86 -16.23 6.60
C LEU A 101 -1.94 -16.81 7.53
N LEU A 102 -3.21 -16.45 7.34
CA LEU A 102 -4.32 -17.01 8.11
C LEU A 102 -4.76 -18.32 7.46
N ASP A 103 -4.67 -19.41 8.22
CA ASP A 103 -5.11 -20.73 7.76
C ASP A 103 -6.60 -20.71 7.36
N GLY A 104 -6.92 -21.20 6.15
CA GLY A 104 -8.28 -21.21 5.60
C GLY A 104 -8.77 -19.89 4.98
N TYR A 105 -7.92 -18.87 4.80
CA TYR A 105 -8.28 -17.68 4.03
C TYR A 105 -8.52 -18.00 2.55
N THR A 106 -9.60 -17.46 1.99
CA THR A 106 -9.90 -17.48 0.55
C THR A 106 -10.40 -16.09 0.13
N PRO A 107 -10.38 -15.74 -1.17
CA PRO A 107 -10.94 -14.47 -1.64
C PRO A 107 -12.44 -14.27 -1.33
N GLY A 108 -13.16 -15.35 -0.97
CA GLY A 108 -14.56 -15.32 -0.52
C GLY A 108 -14.72 -15.25 1.00
N THR A 109 -13.64 -15.26 1.77
CA THR A 109 -13.68 -15.14 3.23
C THR A 109 -14.20 -13.76 3.64
N ASN A 110 -15.13 -13.74 4.61
CA ASN A 110 -15.70 -12.52 5.14
C ASN A 110 -14.64 -11.70 5.89
N LEU A 111 -14.25 -10.56 5.33
CA LEU A 111 -13.26 -9.66 5.89
C LEU A 111 -13.78 -8.84 7.07
N ARG A 112 -15.10 -8.82 7.33
CA ARG A 112 -15.69 -8.04 8.43
C ARG A 112 -15.14 -8.47 9.80
N GLY A 113 -15.12 -9.77 10.07
CA GLY A 113 -14.63 -10.27 11.36
C GLY A 113 -13.15 -9.92 11.58
N THR A 114 -12.34 -10.03 10.52
CA THR A 114 -10.93 -9.63 10.57
C THR A 114 -10.78 -8.12 10.79
N GLN A 115 -11.60 -7.31 10.12
CA GLN A 115 -11.68 -5.85 10.32
C GLN A 115 -11.99 -5.49 11.77
N GLU A 116 -13.00 -6.11 12.36
CA GLU A 116 -13.46 -5.82 13.72
C GLU A 116 -12.43 -6.19 14.78
N GLY A 117 -11.55 -7.16 14.49
CA GLY A 117 -10.42 -7.52 15.36
C GLY A 117 -9.21 -6.58 15.28
N MET A 118 -9.20 -5.61 14.35
CA MET A 118 -8.07 -4.67 14.18
C MET A 118 -8.35 -3.33 14.86
N GLU A 119 -7.61 -3.03 15.94
CA GLU A 119 -7.80 -1.79 16.74
C GLU A 119 -7.68 -0.48 15.95
N ASN A 120 -6.87 -0.46 14.89
CA ASN A 120 -6.56 0.75 14.12
C ASN A 120 -6.83 0.58 12.62
N PHE A 121 -7.80 -0.27 12.26
CA PHE A 121 -8.19 -0.42 10.87
C PHE A 121 -8.66 0.92 10.27
N ARG A 122 -8.10 1.28 9.12
CA ARG A 122 -8.51 2.48 8.36
C ARG A 122 -9.08 2.13 7.00
N ARG A 123 -8.37 1.27 6.27
CA ARG A 123 -8.66 0.90 4.89
C ARG A 123 -7.83 -0.31 4.49
N TRP A 124 -8.34 -1.01 3.49
CA TRP A 124 -7.60 -1.98 2.70
C TRP A 124 -6.82 -1.25 1.61
N GLN A 125 -5.68 -1.81 1.23
CA GLN A 125 -4.94 -1.42 0.04
C GLN A 125 -5.10 -2.52 -1.01
N ILE A 126 -5.35 -2.10 -2.24
CA ILE A 126 -5.56 -2.95 -3.41
C ILE A 126 -4.50 -2.55 -4.42
N ASN A 127 -3.79 -3.52 -4.98
CA ASN A 127 -2.88 -3.25 -6.08
C ASN A 127 -3.69 -3.20 -7.38
N LEU A 128 -3.33 -2.29 -8.27
CA LEU A 128 -3.91 -2.15 -9.59
C LEU A 128 -2.86 -2.54 -10.64
N ASP A 129 -3.31 -3.06 -11.77
CA ASP A 129 -2.50 -3.31 -12.96
C ASP A 129 -3.19 -2.58 -14.11
N CYS A 130 -2.58 -1.45 -14.48
CA CYS A 130 -2.99 -0.49 -15.50
C CYS A 130 -1.88 -0.46 -16.57
#